data_AF-A0A7S2BKY3-F1
#
_entry.id   AF-A0A7S2BKY3-F1
#
_cell.length_a   1.000
_cell.length_b   1.000
_cell.length_c   1.000
_cell.angle_alpha   90.00
_cell.angle_beta   90.00
_cell.angle_gamma   90.00
#
_symmetry.space_group_name_H-M   'P 1'
#
loop_
_entity.id
_entity.type
_entity.pdbx_description
1 polymer ?
#
loop_
_entity_poly.entity_id
_entity_poly.type
_entity_poly.pdbx_seq_one_letter_code
_entity_poly.pdbx_strand_id
1 'polypeptide(L)'
;SHSTWRQPVVTVLYKRDSHGDALGRIAQHVKFAMDKAVSHNHSHTALLEEDLEPAKDLFVLFSAGAWLLANDPSLWCVSAWNDNGLRPHSSDPRALFRTDYFPGLGWMMEGQEWLSVSLRWPTNPTTGWDHWMRTERHRECVVPEVPRTRHMAKTGTNVKQEMQRTLQRFNFAKGESLVADFGDLSWLLSDAYDELLRSQVQKAPRVKIERLPEAVRNVAGTVVVVPFIREQWSRLSRTLGLWQEEVRTAHRGIVLARTAEKRLILVDRRSPLPFLEAHERLTPDPKAVRIRARQGQSCSSLCRAKVILRCL
;
A
#
# COMPACT_ATOMS: atom_id res chain seq x y z
N SER A 1 -19.12 29.12 -65.64
CA SER A 1 -18.33 28.03 -65.03
C SER A 1 -17.17 28.63 -64.26
N HIS A 2 -17.25 28.72 -62.94
CA HIS A 2 -16.12 29.16 -62.11
C HIS A 2 -15.70 27.99 -61.24
N SER A 3 -14.72 27.23 -61.72
CA SER A 3 -14.05 26.17 -60.96
C SER A 3 -13.13 26.82 -59.93
N THR A 4 -13.55 26.83 -58.67
CA THR A 4 -12.72 27.24 -57.53
C THR A 4 -11.78 26.11 -57.14
N TRP A 5 -10.55 26.17 -57.62
CA TRP A 5 -9.46 25.34 -57.10
C TRP A 5 -9.07 25.86 -55.72
N ARG A 6 -9.47 25.15 -54.65
CA ARG A 6 -8.90 25.32 -53.32
C ARG A 6 -7.80 24.28 -53.12
N GLN A 7 -6.67 24.68 -52.55
CA GLN A 7 -5.64 23.74 -52.10
C GLN A 7 -6.29 22.65 -51.23
N PRO A 8 -5.95 21.37 -51.41
CA PRO A 8 -6.41 20.33 -50.50
C PRO A 8 -5.87 20.67 -49.11
N VAL A 9 -6.78 20.88 -48.16
CA VAL A 9 -6.42 20.85 -46.75
C VAL A 9 -6.04 19.40 -46.46
N VAL A 10 -4.75 19.11 -46.49
CA VAL A 10 -4.25 17.84 -45.99
C VAL A 10 -4.47 17.87 -44.48
N THR A 11 -5.59 17.31 -44.04
CA THR A 11 -5.79 16.96 -42.65
C THR A 11 -4.78 15.86 -42.34
N VAL A 12 -3.67 16.23 -41.71
CA VAL A 12 -2.77 15.27 -41.09
C VAL A 12 -3.54 14.66 -39.93
N LEU A 13 -4.18 13.53 -40.19
CA LEU A 13 -4.74 12.68 -39.15
C LEU A 13 -3.56 12.03 -38.44
N TYR A 14 -3.15 12.60 -37.31
CA TYR A 14 -2.33 11.86 -36.36
C TYR A 14 -3.11 10.59 -36.00
N LYS A 15 -2.48 9.43 -36.22
CA LYS A 15 -2.96 8.19 -35.65
C LYS A 15 -3.05 8.44 -34.14
N ARG A 16 -4.27 8.45 -33.61
CA ARG A 16 -4.53 8.65 -32.18
C ARG A 16 -3.67 7.61 -31.46
N ASP A 17 -2.60 8.05 -30.80
CA ASP A 17 -1.76 7.13 -30.05
C ASP A 17 -2.67 6.33 -29.12
N SER A 18 -2.51 5.02 -29.15
CA SER A 18 -3.37 4.02 -28.53
C SER A 18 -3.29 4.02 -26.99
N HIS A 19 -3.03 5.16 -26.35
CA HIS A 19 -3.22 5.39 -24.92
C HIS A 19 -4.67 5.84 -24.67
N GLY A 20 -5.61 5.01 -25.13
CA GLY A 20 -7.01 5.40 -25.37
C GLY A 20 -7.79 5.84 -24.12
N ASP A 21 -7.45 5.34 -22.93
CA ASP A 21 -8.13 5.67 -21.69
C ASP A 21 -7.32 6.61 -20.77
N ALA A 22 -7.98 7.11 -19.72
CA ALA A 22 -7.35 8.02 -18.77
C ALA A 22 -6.22 7.34 -17.98
N LEU A 23 -6.32 6.04 -17.71
CA LEU A 23 -5.33 5.29 -16.94
C LEU A 23 -4.01 5.13 -17.69
N GLY A 24 -4.07 4.83 -18.99
CA GLY A 24 -2.91 4.79 -19.88
C GLY A 24 -2.19 6.13 -19.95
N ARG A 25 -2.94 7.24 -20.06
CA ARG A 25 -2.34 8.60 -20.07
C ARG A 25 -1.65 8.94 -18.76
N ILE A 26 -2.28 8.64 -17.61
CA ILE A 26 -1.66 8.84 -16.30
C ILE A 26 -0.40 7.99 -16.17
N ALA A 27 -0.44 6.71 -16.58
CA ALA A 27 0.71 5.82 -16.52
C ALA A 27 1.89 6.34 -17.35
N GLN A 28 1.65 6.81 -18.58
CA GLN A 28 2.74 7.37 -19.40
C GLN A 28 3.28 8.69 -18.84
N HIS A 29 2.42 9.51 -18.23
CA HIS A 29 2.86 10.75 -17.60
C HIS A 29 3.76 10.50 -16.40
N VAL A 30 3.38 9.55 -15.52
CA VAL A 30 4.23 9.10 -14.40
C VAL A 30 5.57 8.58 -14.91
N LYS A 31 5.55 7.75 -15.96
CA LYS A 31 6.78 7.22 -16.57
C LYS A 31 7.70 8.35 -17.03
N PHE A 32 7.15 9.28 -17.80
CA PHE A 32 7.90 10.41 -18.34
C PHE A 32 8.52 11.26 -17.23
N ALA A 33 7.75 11.62 -16.21
CA ALA A 33 8.21 12.44 -15.10
C ALA A 33 9.35 11.77 -14.34
N MET A 34 9.21 10.48 -14.03
CA MET A 34 10.22 9.70 -13.31
C MET A 34 11.48 9.46 -14.17
N ASP A 35 11.33 9.11 -15.45
CA ASP A 35 12.47 8.98 -16.39
C ASP A 35 13.26 10.29 -16.47
N LYS A 36 12.54 11.42 -16.54
CA LYS A 36 13.18 12.73 -16.56
C LYS A 36 13.91 13.01 -15.26
N ALA A 37 13.30 12.71 -14.11
CA ALA A 37 13.94 12.89 -12.81
C ALA A 37 15.24 12.07 -12.70
N VAL A 38 15.21 10.77 -13.01
CA VAL A 38 16.41 9.92 -12.91
C VAL A 38 17.49 10.24 -13.95
N SER A 39 17.13 10.86 -15.07
CA SER A 39 18.11 11.28 -16.09
C SER A 39 19.14 12.29 -15.58
N HIS A 40 18.88 12.93 -14.43
CA HIS A 40 19.82 13.82 -13.74
C HIS A 40 20.79 13.07 -12.81
N ASN A 41 20.80 11.73 -12.85
CA ASN A 41 21.71 10.86 -12.09
C ASN A 41 21.62 11.05 -10.56
N HIS A 42 20.42 11.33 -10.05
CA HIS A 42 20.15 11.36 -8.62
C HIS A 42 20.14 9.95 -8.04
N SER A 43 20.68 9.77 -6.83
CA SER A 43 20.66 8.48 -6.13
C SER A 43 19.24 8.02 -5.80
N HIS A 44 18.36 8.97 -5.49
CA HIS A 44 16.96 8.74 -5.14
C HIS A 44 16.06 9.68 -5.91
N THR A 45 14.82 9.28 -6.12
CA THR A 45 13.76 10.10 -6.73
C THR A 45 12.47 9.91 -5.97
N ALA A 46 11.78 11.01 -5.69
CA ALA A 46 10.47 11.01 -5.06
C ALA A 46 9.41 11.55 -6.02
N LEU A 47 8.22 10.96 -5.97
CA LEU A 47 7.04 11.39 -6.71
C LEU A 47 5.97 11.88 -5.74
N LEU A 48 5.50 13.09 -5.97
CA LEU A 48 4.35 13.70 -5.29
C LEU A 48 3.32 14.09 -6.35
N GLU A 49 2.08 13.64 -6.17
CA GLU A 49 0.96 14.06 -7.00
C GLU A 49 0.55 15.50 -6.67
N GLU A 50 0.02 16.23 -7.65
CA GLU A 50 -0.31 17.66 -7.51
C GLU A 50 -1.41 17.95 -6.49
N ASP A 51 -2.23 16.95 -6.15
CA ASP A 51 -3.32 17.06 -5.20
C ASP A 51 -2.93 16.61 -3.78
N LEU A 52 -1.65 16.38 -3.52
CA LEU A 52 -1.14 16.03 -2.19
C LEU A 52 -0.55 17.23 -1.47
N GLU A 53 -1.01 17.45 -0.23
CA GLU A 53 -0.37 18.35 0.72
C GLU A 53 0.73 17.57 1.45
N PRO A 54 2.02 17.93 1.29
CA PRO A 54 3.09 17.34 2.08
C PRO A 54 3.13 17.95 3.49
N ALA A 55 3.40 17.10 4.49
CA ALA A 55 3.72 17.54 5.84
C ALA A 55 5.07 18.25 5.87
N LYS A 56 5.27 19.13 6.86
CA LYS A 56 6.52 19.91 6.99
C LYS A 56 7.75 19.04 7.25
N ASP A 57 7.56 17.83 7.78
CA ASP A 57 8.60 16.84 8.05
C ASP A 57 8.71 15.76 6.96
N LEU A 58 8.07 15.90 5.79
CA LEU A 58 8.13 14.90 4.72
C LEU A 58 9.58 14.56 4.32
N PHE A 59 10.43 15.57 4.17
CA PHE A 59 11.83 15.35 3.80
C PHE A 59 12.66 14.73 4.93
N VAL A 60 12.22 14.85 6.18
CA VAL A 60 12.84 14.13 7.31
C VAL A 60 12.56 12.63 7.17
N LEU A 61 11.33 12.25 6.82
CA LEU A 61 10.96 10.85 6.52
C LEU A 61 11.77 10.30 5.34
N PHE A 62 11.86 11.03 4.24
CA PHE A 62 12.62 10.58 3.07
C PHE A 62 14.13 10.51 3.34
N SER A 63 14.71 11.45 4.08
CA SER A 63 16.11 11.39 4.47
C SER A 63 16.41 10.14 5.31
N ALA A 64 15.57 9.87 6.33
CA ALA A 64 15.71 8.68 7.18
C ALA A 64 15.52 7.37 6.37
N GLY A 65 14.58 7.38 5.43
CA GLY A 65 14.29 6.23 4.56
C GLY A 65 15.33 5.99 3.46
N ALA A 66 16.06 7.00 3.00
CA ALA A 66 17.07 6.85 1.95
C ALA A 66 18.21 5.91 2.39
N TRP A 67 18.65 6.02 3.65
CA TRP A 67 19.64 5.10 4.20
C TRP A 67 19.12 3.65 4.24
N LEU A 68 17.85 3.45 4.63
CA LEU A 68 17.24 2.11 4.66
C LEU A 68 17.20 1.47 3.27
N LEU A 69 16.82 2.22 2.23
CA LEU A 69 16.81 1.72 0.85
C LEU A 69 18.20 1.25 0.42
N ALA A 70 19.22 2.09 0.65
CA ALA A 70 20.59 1.79 0.26
C ALA A 70 21.22 0.59 0.99
N ASN A 71 20.71 0.22 2.17
CA ASN A 71 21.28 -0.83 3.02
C ASN A 71 20.43 -2.10 3.12
N ASP A 72 19.17 -2.06 2.65
CA ASP A 72 18.28 -3.22 2.68
C ASP A 72 17.70 -3.51 1.29
N PRO A 73 18.27 -4.47 0.55
CA PRO A 73 17.78 -4.80 -0.79
C PRO A 73 16.39 -5.43 -0.79
N SER A 74 15.82 -5.78 0.37
CA SER A 74 14.43 -6.23 0.48
C SER A 74 13.41 -5.08 0.50
N LEU A 75 13.88 -3.83 0.65
CA LEU A 75 13.09 -2.63 0.45
C LEU A 75 13.23 -2.12 -0.99
N TRP A 76 12.21 -1.39 -1.44
CA TRP A 76 12.28 -0.71 -2.74
C TRP A 76 11.61 0.66 -2.76
N CYS A 77 10.84 1.01 -1.72
CA CYS A 77 10.28 2.34 -1.61
C CYS A 77 10.10 2.82 -0.16
N VAL A 78 9.94 4.14 -0.02
CA VAL A 78 9.47 4.80 1.20
C VAL A 78 8.23 5.56 0.81
N SER A 79 7.08 5.30 1.43
CA SER A 79 5.84 6.03 1.16
C SER A 79 5.45 6.86 2.37
N ALA A 80 4.93 8.05 2.11
CA ALA A 80 4.40 8.98 3.10
C ALA A 80 2.96 8.65 3.52
N TRP A 81 2.36 7.60 2.95
CA TRP A 81 0.96 7.25 3.16
C TRP A 81 0.79 5.94 3.91
N ASN A 82 -0.17 5.94 4.82
CA ASN A 82 -0.65 4.74 5.51
C ASN A 82 -2.13 4.55 5.18
N ASP A 83 -2.47 3.49 4.44
CA ASP A 83 -3.85 3.15 4.07
C ASP A 83 -4.77 2.91 5.28
N ASN A 84 -4.21 2.60 6.45
CA ASN A 84 -4.92 2.48 7.72
C ASN A 84 -4.63 3.66 8.68
N GLY A 85 -4.06 4.75 8.18
CA GLY A 85 -3.65 5.95 8.92
C GLY A 85 -4.79 6.85 9.38
N LEU A 86 -5.93 6.28 9.78
CA LEU A 86 -7.10 6.99 10.26
C LEU A 86 -6.85 7.52 11.68
N ARG A 87 -7.43 8.68 12.04
CA ARG A 87 -7.20 9.33 13.35
C ARG A 87 -7.30 8.42 14.59
N PRO A 88 -8.23 7.45 14.69
CA PRO A 88 -8.29 6.55 15.86
C PRO A 88 -7.16 5.50 15.90
N HIS A 89 -6.44 5.30 14.79
CA HIS A 89 -5.50 4.20 14.58
C HIS A 89 -4.06 4.67 14.30
N SER A 90 -3.85 5.97 14.25
CA SER A 90 -2.59 6.59 13.86
C SER A 90 -2.27 7.72 14.84
N SER A 91 -1.53 7.41 15.89
CA SER A 91 -1.26 8.37 16.97
C SER A 91 0.22 8.59 17.24
N ASP A 92 1.07 7.63 16.90
CA ASP A 92 2.52 7.76 17.11
C ASP A 92 3.19 8.39 15.88
N PRO A 93 3.63 9.66 15.93
CA PRO A 93 4.26 10.29 14.79
C PRO A 93 5.62 9.69 14.47
N ARG A 94 6.33 9.07 15.43
CA ARG A 94 7.66 8.49 15.19
C ARG A 94 7.61 7.04 14.72
N ALA A 95 6.48 6.36 14.90
CA ALA A 95 6.34 4.99 14.44
C ALA A 95 6.40 4.89 12.91
N LEU A 96 7.26 3.99 12.44
CA LEU A 96 7.37 3.54 11.05
C LEU A 96 7.12 2.03 11.01
N PHE A 97 6.79 1.49 9.85
CA PHE A 97 6.62 0.05 9.67
C PHE A 97 6.90 -0.36 8.21
N ARG A 98 7.14 -1.65 8.01
CA ARG A 98 7.31 -2.23 6.67
C ARG A 98 5.95 -2.69 6.12
N THR A 99 5.77 -2.60 4.81
CA THR A 99 4.58 -3.10 4.11
C THR A 99 4.96 -3.73 2.77
N ASP A 100 4.41 -4.91 2.48
CA ASP A 100 4.43 -5.57 1.17
C ASP A 100 3.34 -5.05 0.22
N TYR A 101 2.45 -4.18 0.72
CA TYR A 101 1.49 -3.44 -0.09
C TYR A 101 2.07 -2.07 -0.48
N PHE A 102 2.20 -1.80 -1.79
CA PHE A 102 2.62 -0.49 -2.30
C PHE A 102 1.52 0.56 -2.13
N PRO A 103 1.71 1.58 -1.26
CA PRO A 103 0.68 2.58 -0.99
C PRO A 103 0.65 3.71 -2.03
N GLY A 104 1.81 4.10 -2.56
CA GLY A 104 1.94 5.29 -3.40
C GLY A 104 1.84 6.59 -2.59
N LEU A 105 1.07 7.55 -3.10
CA LEU A 105 0.63 8.77 -2.39
C LEU A 105 1.76 9.54 -1.69
N GLY A 106 2.77 9.93 -2.47
CA GLY A 106 3.99 10.54 -1.99
C GLY A 106 5.02 9.48 -1.61
N TRP A 107 5.88 9.12 -2.54
CA TRP A 107 6.82 8.01 -2.34
C TRP A 107 8.17 8.27 -2.98
N MET A 108 9.20 7.67 -2.41
CA MET A 108 10.59 7.75 -2.85
C MET A 108 11.15 6.35 -3.12
N MET A 109 12.05 6.24 -4.09
CA MET A 109 12.84 5.04 -4.37
C MET A 109 14.25 5.42 -4.83
N GLU A 110 15.15 4.44 -4.92
CA GLU A 110 16.44 4.60 -5.60
C GLU A 110 16.27 4.80 -7.11
N GLY A 111 17.15 5.60 -7.72
CA GLY A 111 17.14 5.84 -9.17
C GLY A 111 17.32 4.56 -9.98
N GLN A 112 18.20 3.66 -9.53
CA GLN A 112 18.41 2.35 -10.18
C GLN A 112 17.17 1.46 -10.09
N GLU A 113 16.43 1.54 -8.98
CA GLU A 113 15.17 0.82 -8.85
C GLU A 113 14.16 1.28 -9.91
N TRP A 114 14.03 2.60 -10.10
CA TRP A 114 13.17 3.14 -11.16
C TRP A 114 13.58 2.67 -12.55
N LEU A 115 14.87 2.62 -12.88
CA LEU A 115 15.32 2.12 -14.18
C LEU A 115 14.84 0.68 -14.42
N SER A 116 14.90 -0.19 -13.40
CA SER A 116 14.38 -1.55 -13.49
C SER A 116 12.84 -1.61 -13.66
N VAL A 117 12.12 -0.64 -13.08
CA VAL A 117 10.65 -0.48 -13.22
C VAL A 117 10.29 0.01 -14.62
N SER A 118 10.99 1.03 -15.10
CA SER A 118 10.77 1.70 -16.37
C SER A 118 10.89 0.75 -17.57
N LEU A 119 11.82 -0.22 -17.50
CA LEU A 119 12.01 -1.25 -18.54
C LEU A 119 10.79 -2.14 -18.78
N ARG A 120 9.94 -2.35 -17.77
CA ARG A 120 8.74 -3.20 -17.85
C ARG A 120 7.44 -2.39 -17.81
N TRP A 121 7.53 -1.06 -17.83
CA TRP A 121 6.40 -0.18 -17.57
C TRP A 121 5.21 -0.46 -18.49
N PRO A 122 3.97 -0.51 -17.97
CA PRO A 122 2.81 -0.88 -18.75
C PRO A 122 2.43 0.25 -19.70
N THR A 123 2.29 -0.05 -20.99
CA THR A 123 1.84 0.93 -22.00
C THR A 123 0.38 1.33 -21.78
N ASN A 124 -0.46 0.37 -21.37
CA ASN A 124 -1.89 0.56 -21.18
C ASN A 124 -2.43 -0.30 -20.02
N PRO A 125 -2.19 0.08 -18.76
CA PRO A 125 -2.65 -0.69 -17.60
C PRO A 125 -4.17 -0.59 -17.42
N THR A 126 -4.83 -1.74 -17.32
CA THR A 126 -6.30 -1.82 -17.19
C THR A 126 -6.86 -1.35 -15.84
N THR A 127 -6.02 -1.35 -14.80
CA THR A 127 -6.42 -1.02 -13.42
C THR A 127 -5.60 0.12 -12.82
N GLY A 128 -4.78 0.81 -13.61
CA GLY A 128 -3.85 1.84 -13.14
C GLY A 128 -2.42 1.34 -12.98
N TRP A 129 -1.47 2.28 -13.05
CA TRP A 129 -0.02 2.01 -12.96
C TRP A 129 0.39 1.54 -11.56
N ASP A 130 -0.25 2.07 -10.52
CA ASP A 130 -0.03 1.74 -9.12
C ASP A 130 -0.44 0.28 -8.83
N HIS A 131 -1.59 -0.15 -9.36
CA HIS A 131 -2.02 -1.54 -9.31
C HIS A 131 -1.04 -2.46 -10.02
N TRP A 132 -0.51 -2.06 -11.18
CA TRP A 132 0.53 -2.83 -11.86
C TRP A 132 1.80 -2.95 -11.00
N MET A 133 2.24 -1.86 -10.35
CA MET A 133 3.42 -1.92 -9.46
C MET A 133 3.21 -2.87 -8.27
N ARG A 134 2.01 -2.91 -7.68
CA ARG A 134 1.66 -3.90 -6.63
C ARG A 134 1.79 -5.36 -7.10
N THR A 135 1.70 -5.61 -8.41
CA THR A 135 1.86 -6.96 -8.97
C THR A 135 3.29 -7.30 -9.37
N GLU A 136 4.13 -6.31 -9.65
CA GLU A 136 5.48 -6.51 -10.19
C GLU A 136 6.59 -6.45 -9.13
N ARG A 137 6.30 -5.86 -7.97
CA ARG A 137 7.26 -5.69 -6.88
C ARG A 137 6.84 -6.52 -5.68
N HIS A 138 7.63 -7.55 -5.41
CA HIS A 138 7.44 -8.47 -4.26
C HIS A 138 8.39 -8.15 -3.09
N ARG A 139 8.74 -6.87 -2.98
CA ARG A 139 9.58 -6.28 -1.94
C ARG A 139 8.76 -5.26 -1.16
N GLU A 140 9.32 -4.76 -0.07
CA GLU A 140 8.56 -3.94 0.87
C GLU A 140 8.87 -2.45 0.74
N CYS A 141 7.97 -1.66 1.29
CA CYS A 141 8.17 -0.24 1.51
C CYS A 141 8.18 0.08 2.99
N VAL A 142 8.87 1.16 3.37
CA VAL A 142 8.75 1.77 4.69
C VAL A 142 7.65 2.82 4.64
N VAL A 143 6.79 2.83 5.65
CA VAL A 143 5.65 3.74 5.77
C VAL A 143 5.51 4.25 7.20
N PRO A 144 5.05 5.50 7.41
CA PRO A 144 4.81 6.02 8.74
C PRO A 144 3.46 5.59 9.30
N GLU A 145 3.32 5.48 10.63
CA GLU A 145 2.02 5.29 11.27
C GLU A 145 1.12 6.51 11.00
N VAL A 146 1.64 7.73 11.24
CA VAL A 146 0.97 9.00 10.90
C VAL A 146 1.33 9.44 9.47
N PRO A 147 0.36 9.58 8.53
CA PRO A 147 0.64 10.02 7.17
C PRO A 147 1.34 11.38 7.08
N ARG A 148 2.30 11.49 6.16
CA ARG A 148 3.07 12.70 5.81
C ARG A 148 2.57 13.36 4.52
N THR A 149 1.56 12.78 3.91
CA THR A 149 0.79 13.36 2.81
C THR A 149 -0.69 13.29 3.14
N ARG A 150 -1.46 14.23 2.60
CA ARG A 150 -2.92 14.21 2.62
C ARG A 150 -3.46 14.75 1.31
N HIS A 151 -4.50 14.12 0.77
CA HIS A 151 -5.21 14.69 -0.36
C HIS A 151 -5.83 16.05 -0.02
N MET A 152 -5.52 17.05 -0.84
CA MET A 152 -6.13 18.39 -0.81
C MET A 152 -7.50 18.42 -1.50
N ALA A 153 -7.82 17.40 -2.29
CA ALA A 153 -8.87 17.48 -3.30
C ALA A 153 -10.30 17.56 -2.74
N LYS A 154 -10.93 18.73 -2.96
CA LYS A 154 -12.40 18.91 -3.06
C LYS A 154 -12.95 18.53 -4.44
N THR A 155 -12.10 18.23 -5.43
CA THR A 155 -12.45 17.82 -6.80
C THR A 155 -11.32 17.00 -7.42
N GLY A 156 -11.64 15.83 -7.98
CA GLY A 156 -10.72 14.96 -8.72
C GLY A 156 -11.49 13.89 -9.51
N THR A 157 -10.88 13.30 -10.55
CA THR A 157 -11.54 12.43 -11.56
C THR A 157 -12.33 11.25 -10.97
N ASN A 158 -11.99 10.80 -9.75
CA ASN A 158 -12.66 9.70 -9.04
C ASN A 158 -13.20 10.06 -7.64
N VAL A 159 -13.18 11.34 -7.22
CA VAL A 159 -13.50 11.74 -5.84
C VAL A 159 -14.97 12.15 -5.71
N LYS A 160 -15.83 11.18 -5.38
CA LYS A 160 -17.24 11.43 -4.97
C LYS A 160 -17.28 12.03 -3.55
N GLN A 161 -18.39 12.68 -3.14
CA GLN A 161 -18.56 13.24 -1.78
C GLN A 161 -18.24 12.23 -0.65
N GLU A 162 -18.56 10.96 -0.86
CA GLU A 162 -18.26 9.88 0.09
C GLU A 162 -16.75 9.62 0.26
N MET A 163 -15.98 9.75 -0.83
CA MET A 163 -14.52 9.67 -0.80
C MET A 163 -13.95 10.86 -0.01
N GLN A 164 -14.50 12.07 -0.17
CA GLN A 164 -14.06 13.23 0.61
C GLN A 164 -14.26 13.03 2.11
N ARG A 165 -15.42 12.51 2.53
CA ARG A 165 -15.67 12.19 3.94
C ARG A 165 -14.71 11.14 4.48
N THR A 166 -14.35 10.16 3.65
CA THR A 166 -13.38 9.12 4.00
C THR A 166 -11.97 9.70 4.16
N LEU A 167 -11.52 10.53 3.20
CA LEU A 167 -10.21 11.16 3.23
C LEU A 167 -10.02 12.11 4.43
N GLN A 168 -11.07 12.81 4.87
CA GLN A 168 -11.03 13.67 6.06
C GLN A 168 -10.79 12.91 7.39
N ARG A 169 -11.07 11.59 7.41
CA ARG A 169 -10.85 10.73 8.58
C ARG A 169 -9.39 10.33 8.75
N PHE A 170 -8.57 10.46 7.70
CA PHE A 170 -7.13 10.21 7.79
C PHE A 170 -6.47 11.24 8.69
N ASN A 171 -5.49 10.77 9.46
CA ASN A 171 -4.60 11.65 10.19
C ASN A 171 -3.58 12.28 9.23
N PHE A 172 -2.92 13.34 9.67
CA PHE A 172 -1.92 14.05 8.90
C PHE A 172 -0.95 14.75 9.85
N ALA A 173 0.35 14.54 9.65
CA ALA A 173 1.38 15.14 10.48
C ALA A 173 1.38 16.67 10.37
N LYS A 174 1.14 17.35 11.50
CA LYS A 174 1.14 18.80 11.66
C LYS A 174 1.33 19.21 13.12
N GLY A 175 1.82 20.42 13.36
CA GLY A 175 2.01 20.95 14.71
C GLY A 175 2.89 20.04 15.56
N GLU A 176 2.39 19.59 16.70
CA GLU A 176 3.11 18.72 17.66
C GLU A 176 3.44 17.32 17.13
N SER A 177 2.77 16.87 16.05
CA SER A 177 3.06 15.57 15.43
C SER A 177 4.19 15.62 14.38
N LEU A 178 4.80 16.78 14.18
CA LEU A 178 5.97 16.91 13.31
C LEU A 178 7.21 16.35 14.02
N VAL A 179 8.01 15.59 13.28
CA VAL A 179 9.20 14.92 13.80
C VAL A 179 10.45 15.61 13.25
N ALA A 180 11.37 15.99 14.14
CA ALA A 180 12.67 16.54 13.74
C ALA A 180 13.64 15.44 13.28
N ASP A 181 13.53 14.25 13.87
CA ASP A 181 14.35 13.08 13.60
C ASP A 181 13.66 11.78 14.05
N PHE A 182 13.82 10.71 13.27
CA PHE A 182 13.27 9.37 13.53
C PHE A 182 14.21 8.49 14.37
N GLY A 183 15.45 8.91 14.63
CA GLY A 183 16.41 8.20 15.45
C GLY A 183 17.00 6.97 14.74
N ASP A 184 17.44 5.99 15.54
CA ASP A 184 17.96 4.73 15.01
C ASP A 184 16.83 3.88 14.41
N LEU A 185 16.96 3.59 13.11
CA LEU A 185 16.02 2.80 12.32
C LEU A 185 16.57 1.41 11.94
N SER A 186 17.69 0.97 12.52
CA SER A 186 18.29 -0.35 12.26
C SER A 186 17.31 -1.52 12.48
N TRP A 187 16.33 -1.36 13.37
CA TRP A 187 15.26 -2.33 13.61
C TRP A 187 14.26 -2.48 12.46
N LEU A 188 14.26 -1.59 11.46
CA LEU A 188 13.47 -1.72 10.22
C LEU A 188 14.15 -2.54 9.13
N LEU A 189 15.41 -2.94 9.31
CA LEU A 189 16.07 -3.89 8.41
C LEU A 189 15.36 -5.25 8.49
N SER A 190 15.20 -5.93 7.35
CA SER A 190 14.35 -7.13 7.20
C SER A 190 14.43 -8.11 8.38
N ASP A 191 15.62 -8.63 8.69
CA ASP A 191 15.77 -9.67 9.72
C ASP A 191 15.47 -9.16 11.13
N ALA A 192 15.89 -7.93 11.45
CA ALA A 192 15.62 -7.30 12.72
C ALA A 192 14.12 -7.03 12.92
N TYR A 193 13.44 -6.60 11.85
CA TYR A 193 12.02 -6.34 11.88
C TYR A 193 11.18 -7.61 12.02
N ASP A 194 11.55 -8.67 11.26
CA ASP A 194 10.91 -9.98 11.35
C ASP A 194 11.04 -10.57 12.77
N GLU A 195 12.22 -10.47 13.37
CA GLU A 195 12.47 -10.95 14.75
C GLU A 195 11.73 -10.11 15.80
N LEU A 196 11.71 -8.78 15.64
CA LEU A 196 10.94 -7.90 16.51
C LEU A 196 9.46 -8.28 16.53
N LEU A 197 8.85 -8.45 15.35
CA LEU A 197 7.44 -8.83 15.25
C LEU A 197 7.18 -10.23 15.78
N ARG A 198 8.05 -11.21 15.49
CA ARG A 198 7.97 -12.56 16.05
C ARG A 198 7.96 -12.54 17.58
N SER A 199 8.90 -11.81 18.19
CA SER A 199 9.02 -11.66 19.65
C SER A 199 7.77 -11.02 20.26
N GLN A 200 7.21 -9.99 19.62
CA GLN A 200 5.96 -9.35 20.07
C GLN A 200 4.75 -10.29 19.95
N VAL A 201 4.64 -11.02 18.83
CA VAL A 201 3.52 -11.94 18.60
C VAL A 201 3.53 -13.08 19.61
N GLN A 202 4.69 -13.67 19.89
CA GLN A 202 4.81 -14.79 20.82
C GLN A 202 4.44 -14.41 22.26
N LYS A 203 4.81 -13.20 22.69
CA LYS A 203 4.57 -12.70 24.06
C LYS A 203 3.15 -12.20 24.30
N ALA A 204 2.45 -11.76 23.25
CA ALA A 204 1.17 -11.11 23.39
C ALA A 204 0.00 -12.11 23.58
N PRO A 205 -1.02 -11.74 24.37
CA PRO A 205 -2.23 -12.54 24.52
C PRO A 205 -3.04 -12.57 23.22
N ARG A 206 -3.70 -13.72 22.98
CA ARG A 206 -4.54 -13.94 21.81
C ARG A 206 -5.96 -13.45 22.05
N VAL A 207 -6.53 -12.77 21.07
CA VAL A 207 -7.93 -12.36 21.04
C VAL A 207 -8.60 -12.98 19.81
N LYS A 208 -9.67 -13.74 20.04
CA LYS A 208 -10.53 -14.23 18.96
C LYS A 208 -11.34 -13.08 18.36
N ILE A 209 -11.57 -13.10 17.05
CA ILE A 209 -12.29 -12.06 16.32
C ILE A 209 -13.67 -11.78 16.93
N GLU A 210 -14.36 -12.82 17.41
CA GLU A 210 -15.69 -12.70 18.04
C GLU A 210 -15.67 -11.86 19.31
N ARG A 211 -14.56 -11.89 20.05
CA ARG A 211 -14.36 -11.14 21.30
C ARG A 211 -13.70 -9.78 21.08
N LEU A 212 -13.36 -9.44 19.84
CA LEU A 212 -12.65 -8.21 19.53
C LEU A 212 -13.39 -6.94 19.97
N PRO A 213 -14.72 -6.80 19.78
CA PRO A 213 -15.45 -5.60 20.23
C PRO A 213 -15.34 -5.36 21.74
N GLU A 214 -15.30 -6.42 22.55
CA GLU A 214 -15.12 -6.32 24.00
C GLU A 214 -13.64 -6.09 24.36
N ALA A 215 -12.75 -6.80 23.69
CA ALA A 215 -11.32 -6.75 23.93
C ALA A 215 -10.74 -5.37 23.66
N VAL A 216 -11.24 -4.60 22.69
CA VAL A 216 -10.76 -3.24 22.40
C VAL A 216 -11.20 -2.20 23.45
N ARG A 217 -12.28 -2.44 24.20
CA ARG A 217 -12.83 -1.46 25.16
C ARG A 217 -12.25 -1.54 26.57
N ASN A 218 -11.76 -2.71 26.99
CA ASN A 218 -11.70 -3.04 28.43
C ASN A 218 -10.30 -3.05 29.09
N VAL A 219 -9.19 -2.67 28.44
CA VAL A 219 -7.86 -2.71 29.09
C VAL A 219 -6.93 -1.63 28.56
N ALA A 220 -6.30 -0.85 29.45
CA ALA A 220 -5.17 0.02 29.11
C ALA A 220 -3.91 -0.82 28.84
N GLY A 221 -3.31 -0.65 27.65
CA GLY A 221 -1.94 -1.08 27.30
C GLY A 221 -1.57 -2.55 27.53
N THR A 222 -1.44 -3.35 26.46
CA THR A 222 -0.63 -4.60 26.51
C THR A 222 -0.12 -5.14 25.17
N VAL A 223 -0.58 -4.65 24.01
CA VAL A 223 -0.45 -5.36 22.70
C VAL A 223 -1.29 -6.65 22.71
N VAL A 224 -2.10 -6.86 21.67
CA VAL A 224 -2.87 -8.11 21.50
C VAL A 224 -2.65 -8.68 20.12
N VAL A 225 -2.65 -10.01 20.02
CA VAL A 225 -2.57 -10.72 18.74
C VAL A 225 -3.95 -11.21 18.34
N VAL A 226 -4.34 -10.96 17.11
CA VAL A 226 -5.61 -11.43 16.53
C VAL A 226 -5.29 -12.31 15.33
N PRO A 227 -5.22 -13.64 15.50
CA PRO A 227 -5.12 -14.55 14.37
C PRO A 227 -6.39 -14.46 13.51
N PHE A 228 -6.23 -14.30 12.20
CA PHE A 228 -7.35 -14.22 11.26
C PHE A 228 -7.02 -14.96 9.96
N ILE A 229 -8.00 -15.12 9.09
CA ILE A 229 -7.77 -15.45 7.68
C ILE A 229 -8.34 -14.32 6.81
N ARG A 230 -7.69 -13.98 5.70
CA ARG A 230 -8.15 -12.99 4.70
C ARG A 230 -9.67 -12.92 4.47
N GLU A 231 -10.39 -14.03 4.47
CA GLU A 231 -11.85 -14.10 4.27
C GLU A 231 -12.63 -13.39 5.39
N GLN A 232 -12.05 -13.31 6.58
CA GLN A 232 -12.59 -12.61 7.74
C GLN A 232 -12.26 -11.11 7.72
N TRP A 233 -11.45 -10.63 6.77
CA TRP A 233 -10.98 -9.24 6.73
C TRP A 233 -12.12 -8.24 6.76
N SER A 234 -13.13 -8.39 5.89
CA SER A 234 -14.25 -7.44 5.81
C SER A 234 -15.03 -7.29 7.13
N ARG A 235 -15.10 -8.35 7.95
CA ARG A 235 -15.69 -8.30 9.29
C ARG A 235 -14.74 -7.61 10.27
N LEU A 236 -13.47 -8.01 10.24
CA LEU A 236 -12.42 -7.50 11.13
C LEU A 236 -12.19 -6.00 10.94
N SER A 237 -11.99 -5.56 9.70
CA SER A 237 -11.76 -4.16 9.34
C SER A 237 -12.96 -3.29 9.68
N ARG A 238 -14.20 -3.77 9.47
CA ARG A 238 -15.40 -3.05 9.90
C ARG A 238 -15.46 -2.86 11.41
N THR A 239 -15.17 -3.90 12.19
CA THR A 239 -15.13 -3.81 13.66
C THR A 239 -14.06 -2.84 14.13
N LEU A 240 -12.89 -2.86 13.48
CA LEU A 240 -11.76 -2.02 13.86
C LEU A 240 -11.78 -0.63 13.23
N GLY A 241 -12.63 -0.36 12.24
CA GLY A 241 -12.64 0.91 11.50
C GLY A 241 -11.52 1.05 10.46
N LEU A 242 -10.90 -0.06 10.05
CA LEU A 242 -9.82 -0.11 9.03
C LEU A 242 -10.37 -0.13 7.60
N TRP A 243 -9.48 -0.07 6.60
CA TRP A 243 -9.83 -0.20 5.18
C TRP A 243 -10.51 -1.55 4.89
N GLN A 244 -11.66 -1.57 4.20
CA GLN A 244 -12.55 -2.73 4.21
C GLN A 244 -12.37 -3.69 3.03
N GLU A 245 -12.04 -3.17 1.86
CA GLU A 245 -12.10 -3.86 0.57
C GLU A 245 -11.02 -4.94 0.45
N GLU A 246 -9.83 -4.63 0.94
CA GLU A 246 -8.68 -5.53 0.89
C GLU A 246 -7.76 -5.30 2.09
N VAL A 247 -6.96 -6.32 2.40
CA VAL A 247 -5.90 -6.21 3.39
C VAL A 247 -4.83 -5.29 2.80
N ARG A 248 -4.66 -4.11 3.38
CA ARG A 248 -3.60 -3.16 3.08
C ARG A 248 -2.62 -3.09 4.24
N THR A 249 -1.46 -2.46 4.02
CA THR A 249 -0.43 -2.25 5.06
C THR A 249 0.15 -3.55 5.65
N ALA A 250 -0.01 -4.66 4.93
CA ALA A 250 0.45 -5.95 5.41
C ALA A 250 1.96 -6.04 5.31
N HIS A 251 2.58 -6.72 6.26
CA HIS A 251 3.97 -7.20 6.22
C HIS A 251 3.91 -8.70 6.35
N ARG A 252 4.05 -9.44 5.24
CA ARG A 252 4.08 -10.91 5.23
C ARG A 252 2.90 -11.52 6.00
N GLY A 253 1.71 -10.95 5.82
CA GLY A 253 0.48 -11.37 6.50
C GLY A 253 0.23 -10.77 7.89
N ILE A 254 1.11 -9.91 8.41
CA ILE A 254 0.85 -9.11 9.61
C ILE A 254 0.28 -7.75 9.21
N VAL A 255 -0.82 -7.32 9.83
CA VAL A 255 -1.28 -5.93 9.81
C VAL A 255 -1.15 -5.35 11.21
N LEU A 256 -0.41 -4.24 11.31
CA LEU A 256 -0.33 -3.47 12.55
C LEU A 256 -1.49 -2.49 12.59
N ALA A 257 -2.26 -2.53 13.68
CA ALA A 257 -3.35 -1.60 13.92
C ALA A 257 -3.30 -1.10 15.37
N ARG A 258 -4.07 -0.05 15.65
CA ARG A 258 -4.13 0.57 16.97
C ARG A 258 -5.55 1.02 17.27
N THR A 259 -5.98 0.97 18.53
CA THR A 259 -7.08 1.77 19.06
C THR A 259 -6.50 2.79 20.04
N ALA A 260 -7.31 3.73 20.55
CA ALA A 260 -6.83 4.71 21.53
C ALA A 260 -6.15 4.06 22.75
N GLU A 261 -6.52 2.81 23.08
CA GLU A 261 -6.07 2.08 24.26
C GLU A 261 -5.10 0.93 23.96
N LYS A 262 -5.04 0.42 22.72
CA LYS A 262 -4.35 -0.84 22.38
C LYS A 262 -3.59 -0.80 21.07
N ARG A 263 -2.45 -1.52 21.02
CA ARG A 263 -1.84 -1.97 19.76
C ARG A 263 -2.33 -3.36 19.43
N LEU A 264 -2.70 -3.59 18.18
CA LEU A 264 -3.19 -4.85 17.66
C LEU A 264 -2.23 -5.36 16.61
N ILE A 265 -1.86 -6.62 16.71
CA ILE A 265 -1.11 -7.33 15.68
C ILE A 265 -2.06 -8.35 15.08
N LEU A 266 -2.58 -8.04 13.90
CA LEU A 266 -3.48 -8.93 13.16
C LEU A 266 -2.60 -9.86 12.33
N VAL A 267 -2.69 -11.17 12.53
CA VAL A 267 -1.79 -12.13 11.86
C VAL A 267 -2.61 -13.09 11.01
N ASP A 268 -2.40 -13.09 9.70
CA ASP A 268 -3.01 -14.09 8.83
C ASP A 268 -2.44 -15.46 9.19
N ARG A 269 -3.31 -16.42 9.51
CA ARG A 269 -2.95 -17.79 9.86
C ARG A 269 -2.21 -18.51 8.74
N ARG A 270 -2.29 -18.01 7.51
CA ARG A 270 -1.58 -18.48 6.31
C ARG A 270 -0.33 -17.63 6.01
N SER A 271 0.15 -16.82 6.94
CA SER A 271 1.40 -16.07 6.79
C SER A 271 2.53 -17.01 6.34
N PRO A 272 3.36 -16.58 5.37
CA PRO A 272 4.51 -17.36 4.91
C PRO A 272 5.56 -17.53 6.02
N LEU A 273 5.58 -16.65 7.02
CA LEU A 273 6.49 -16.72 8.16
C LEU A 273 5.82 -17.38 9.38
N PRO A 274 6.59 -18.08 10.23
CA PRO A 274 6.08 -18.73 11.43
C PRO A 274 5.90 -17.72 12.58
N PHE A 275 5.04 -16.71 12.39
CA PHE A 275 4.72 -15.75 13.45
C PHE A 275 3.83 -16.36 14.54
N LEU A 276 2.92 -17.26 14.15
CA LEU A 276 2.01 -17.96 15.05
C LEU A 276 2.51 -19.38 15.36
N GLU A 277 2.06 -19.95 16.47
CA GLU A 277 2.35 -21.34 16.83
C GLU A 277 1.76 -22.34 15.82
N ALA A 278 2.33 -23.55 15.75
CA ALA A 278 1.93 -24.55 14.75
C ALA A 278 0.41 -24.85 14.75
N HIS A 279 -0.22 -24.90 15.93
CA HIS A 279 -1.65 -25.15 16.08
C HIS A 279 -2.53 -23.94 15.70
N GLU A 280 -1.97 -22.75 15.67
CA GLU A 280 -2.64 -21.50 15.30
C GLU A 280 -2.55 -21.26 13.78
N ARG A 281 -1.59 -21.85 13.09
CA ARG A 281 -1.38 -21.69 11.65
C ARG A 281 -2.36 -22.52 10.83
N LEU A 282 -2.58 -22.07 9.60
CA LEU A 282 -3.27 -22.82 8.56
C LEU A 282 -2.29 -23.03 7.42
N THR A 283 -1.92 -24.29 7.21
CA THR A 283 -1.11 -24.69 6.06
C THR A 283 -2.03 -24.99 4.88
N PRO A 284 -1.65 -24.61 3.64
CA PRO A 284 -2.35 -25.07 2.46
C PRO A 284 -2.42 -26.60 2.45
N ASP A 285 -3.57 -27.17 2.08
CA ASP A 285 -3.68 -28.61 1.86
C ASP A 285 -2.64 -29.00 0.79
N PRO A 286 -1.74 -29.98 1.03
CA PRO A 286 -0.76 -30.41 0.04
C PRO A 286 -1.40 -30.91 -1.27
N LYS A 287 -2.70 -31.24 -1.25
CA LYS A 287 -3.49 -31.63 -2.43
C LYS A 287 -4.16 -30.45 -3.13
N ALA A 288 -4.01 -29.22 -2.62
CA ALA A 288 -4.62 -28.04 -3.21
C ALA A 288 -4.03 -27.79 -4.62
N VAL A 289 -4.92 -27.56 -5.59
CA VAL A 289 -4.55 -27.27 -6.98
C VAL A 289 -4.75 -25.78 -7.29
N ARG A 290 -3.76 -25.15 -7.91
CA ARG A 290 -3.88 -23.77 -8.39
C ARG A 290 -4.61 -23.76 -9.73
N ILE A 291 -5.71 -23.01 -9.80
CA ILE A 291 -6.51 -22.87 -11.03
C ILE A 291 -6.56 -21.38 -11.41
N ARG A 292 -6.20 -21.08 -12.66
CA ARG A 292 -6.23 -19.71 -13.19
C ARG A 292 -7.64 -19.36 -13.67
N ALA A 293 -8.16 -18.21 -13.25
CA ALA A 293 -9.42 -17.67 -13.77
C ALA A 293 -9.25 -17.19 -15.21
N ARG A 294 -10.33 -17.29 -16.01
CA ARG A 294 -10.35 -16.70 -17.36
C ARG A 294 -10.37 -15.17 -17.24
N GLN A 295 -9.94 -14.49 -18.30
CA GLN A 295 -10.02 -13.03 -18.37
C GLN A 295 -11.47 -12.57 -18.16
N GLY A 296 -11.69 -11.62 -17.26
CA GLY A 296 -13.03 -11.13 -16.87
C GLY A 296 -13.76 -12.00 -15.83
N GLN A 297 -13.22 -13.15 -15.45
CA GLN A 297 -13.77 -14.00 -14.39
C GLN A 297 -13.07 -13.72 -13.06
N SER A 298 -13.82 -13.46 -11.98
CA SER A 298 -13.23 -13.32 -10.65
C SER A 298 -12.81 -14.66 -10.08
N CYS A 299 -11.78 -14.66 -9.22
CA CYS A 299 -11.37 -15.88 -8.50
C CYS A 299 -12.53 -16.47 -7.69
N SER A 300 -13.37 -15.63 -7.09
CA SER A 300 -14.56 -16.06 -6.33
C SER A 300 -15.62 -16.70 -7.23
N SER A 301 -15.83 -16.21 -8.45
CA SER A 301 -16.81 -16.83 -9.37
C SER A 301 -16.29 -18.14 -9.96
N LEU A 302 -14.99 -18.22 -10.30
CA LEU A 302 -14.33 -19.47 -10.67
C LEU A 302 -14.45 -20.50 -9.54
N CYS A 303 -14.14 -20.07 -8.32
CA CYS A 303 -14.25 -20.87 -7.12
C CYS A 303 -15.67 -21.45 -6.95
N ARG A 304 -16.71 -20.61 -6.99
CA ARG A 304 -18.11 -21.05 -6.88
C ARG A 304 -18.54 -22.00 -8.00
N ALA A 305 -17.99 -21.84 -9.20
CA ALA A 305 -18.29 -22.68 -10.35
C ALA A 305 -17.65 -24.09 -10.27
N LYS A 306 -16.65 -24.29 -9.41
CA LYS A 306 -15.97 -25.58 -9.23
C LYS A 306 -16.58 -26.35 -8.06
N VAL A 307 -17.74 -26.95 -8.30
CA VAL A 307 -18.56 -27.67 -7.29
C VAL A 307 -17.80 -28.83 -6.60
N ILE A 308 -16.77 -29.39 -7.25
CA ILE A 308 -15.98 -30.53 -6.73
C ILE A 308 -14.79 -30.08 -5.85
N LEU A 309 -14.41 -28.80 -5.88
CA LEU A 309 -13.24 -28.28 -5.16
C LEU A 309 -13.67 -27.30 -4.07
N ARG A 310 -13.15 -27.49 -2.85
CA ARG A 310 -13.25 -26.47 -1.79
C ARG A 310 -12.20 -25.40 -2.03
N CYS A 311 -12.64 -24.14 -2.06
CA CYS A 311 -11.72 -23.02 -2.16
C CYS A 311 -11.09 -22.74 -0.80
N LEU A 312 -9.79 -22.47 -0.84
CA LEU A 312 -8.97 -22.03 0.28
C LEU A 312 -8.70 -20.53 0.19
#